data_AF-A0A2E7US11-F1
#
_entry.id   AF-A0A2E7US11-F1
#
_cell.length_a   1.000
_cell.length_b   1.000
_cell.length_c   1.000
_cell.angle_alpha   90.00
_cell.angle_beta   90.00
_cell.angle_gamma   90.00
#
_symmetry.space_group_name_H-M   'P 1'
#
loop_
_entity.id
_entity.type
_entity.pdbx_description
1 polymer ?
#
loop_
_entity_poly.entity_id
_entity_poly.type
_entity_poly.pdbx_seq_one_letter_code
_entity_poly.pdbx_strand_id
1 'polypeptide(L)'
;LADDADATVDPGSFFSWYIDSDSDNYGDEAATPVGACGDPSTSTDRYALNALDCNDAESAINPAATEICDAADTDEDCDGLADDADPSVDTATGSPWYPDEDDDGYGTDDSTGDLFCDDPGTGYDATADDCDDNDASVNPGATEVCNDTDDDCDPTTGQAGMAQFVDSSNAATDLQATFAAGTPSSLASWTSSTDGTLWMCEGTWYAQLEIATNHTVDILGPDGAAVTILDGNYQDSIVYLNEGSDVYMSGLTIQYGYAYGGGGLVVDQGSFTGEDLIFEENYATYGGAFLTSDAAVSFEDSTFSANAAYYGGAGLVADDGSHKVSFSDCTFDGNDSYDNGGGLHFFDSPEVMVTDTTFVDNFAVNDGGGIYVDEGTLFVDSCEFDGNLSDHDGGGIYAADDISIVDTLFIDNEAGDDGGGVYLTLGRFETATISGSSSSSSGASSTVFSGNMADDNGEAVYIRIADDWFNGGELQVDDVDFGSDDLYHRTASWASFSPGSAASFTCTHWYNCY
;
A
#
# COMPACT_ATOMS: atom_id res chain seq x y z
N LEU A 1 7.35 96.16 -16.43
CA LEU A 1 7.73 94.81 -15.97
C LEU A 1 8.88 94.44 -16.87
N ALA A 2 10.04 94.11 -16.29
CA ALA A 2 11.19 93.65 -17.07
C ALA A 2 10.73 92.38 -17.80
N ASP A 3 10.87 92.39 -19.12
CA ASP A 3 10.51 91.31 -20.04
C ASP A 3 11.80 90.91 -20.76
N ASP A 4 11.86 89.69 -21.26
CA ASP A 4 13.03 89.06 -21.90
C ASP A 4 13.49 89.79 -23.17
N ALA A 5 12.67 90.73 -23.67
CA ALA A 5 12.97 91.60 -24.80
C ALA A 5 13.64 92.94 -24.45
N ASP A 6 13.90 93.24 -23.17
CA ASP A 6 14.55 94.49 -22.74
C ASP A 6 16.08 94.32 -22.68
N ALA A 7 16.79 94.99 -23.61
CA ALA A 7 18.26 94.98 -23.72
C ALA A 7 19.01 95.56 -22.51
N THR A 8 18.32 96.01 -21.46
CA THR A 8 18.90 96.51 -20.20
C THR A 8 18.84 95.52 -19.04
N VAL A 9 18.25 94.33 -19.24
CA VAL A 9 18.21 93.27 -18.22
C VAL A 9 19.59 92.62 -18.08
N ASP A 10 20.06 92.48 -16.84
CA ASP A 10 21.34 91.84 -16.53
C ASP A 10 21.23 90.32 -16.80
N PRO A 11 22.00 89.75 -17.75
CA PRO A 11 21.97 88.31 -18.03
C PRO A 11 22.34 87.45 -16.82
N GLY A 12 23.02 88.01 -15.81
CA GLY A 12 23.29 87.35 -14.54
C GLY A 12 22.07 87.20 -13.61
N SER A 13 20.90 87.71 -14.01
CA SER A 13 19.63 87.62 -13.26
C SER A 13 18.62 86.64 -13.86
N PHE A 14 18.99 85.91 -14.91
CA PHE A 14 18.14 84.89 -15.53
C PHE A 14 18.09 83.61 -14.71
N PHE A 15 16.93 82.96 -14.72
CA PHE A 15 16.82 81.57 -14.31
C PHE A 15 17.25 80.67 -15.47
N SER A 16 17.86 79.53 -15.14
CA SER A 16 18.13 78.47 -16.11
C SER A 16 16.88 77.60 -16.24
N TRP A 17 16.36 77.50 -17.46
CA TRP A 17 15.22 76.68 -17.81
C TRP A 17 15.66 75.53 -18.70
N TYR A 18 15.25 74.31 -18.38
CA TYR A 18 15.59 73.09 -19.10
C TYR A 18 14.34 72.60 -19.82
N ILE A 19 14.49 72.04 -21.02
CA ILE A 19 13.34 71.52 -21.78
C ILE A 19 12.68 70.41 -20.96
N ASP A 20 11.36 70.39 -20.96
CA ASP A 20 10.49 69.40 -20.30
C ASP A 20 9.60 68.82 -21.41
N SER A 21 10.05 67.77 -22.10
CA SER A 21 9.40 67.33 -23.35
C SER A 21 8.16 66.47 -23.08
N ASP A 22 8.12 65.73 -21.98
CA ASP A 22 7.00 64.87 -21.59
C ASP A 22 5.98 65.54 -20.64
N SER A 23 6.30 66.74 -20.16
CA SER A 23 5.44 67.61 -19.33
C SER A 23 5.20 67.12 -17.90
N ASP A 24 6.19 66.51 -17.25
CA ASP A 24 6.14 66.07 -15.86
C ASP A 24 6.66 67.10 -14.83
N ASN A 25 7.19 68.23 -15.31
CA ASN A 25 7.84 69.34 -14.58
C ASN A 25 9.27 69.11 -14.10
N TYR A 26 9.91 68.04 -14.55
CA TYR A 26 11.34 67.85 -14.55
C TYR A 26 11.88 68.23 -15.93
N GLY A 27 13.17 68.57 -15.98
CA GLY A 27 13.77 69.04 -17.22
C GLY A 27 15.00 68.22 -17.55
N ASP A 28 15.19 67.97 -18.84
CA ASP A 28 16.28 67.17 -19.42
C ASP A 28 17.64 67.53 -18.80
N GLU A 29 18.22 66.58 -18.08
CA GLU A 29 19.53 66.72 -17.44
C GLU A 29 20.68 66.94 -18.44
N ALA A 30 20.52 66.43 -19.66
CA ALA A 30 21.49 66.53 -20.74
C ALA A 30 21.31 67.79 -21.59
N ALA A 31 20.19 68.50 -21.43
CA ALA A 31 19.90 69.71 -22.19
C ALA A 31 20.80 70.89 -21.79
N THR A 32 21.11 71.74 -22.77
CA THR A 32 21.69 73.05 -22.50
C THR A 32 20.58 74.01 -22.05
N PRO A 33 20.67 74.65 -20.87
CA PRO A 33 19.59 75.49 -20.36
C PRO A 33 19.40 76.77 -21.17
N VAL A 34 18.15 77.20 -21.25
CA VAL A 34 17.74 78.50 -21.79
C VAL A 34 17.63 79.51 -20.64
N GLY A 35 18.30 80.65 -20.76
CA GLY A 35 18.20 81.72 -19.77
C GLY A 35 17.00 82.63 -20.04
N ALA A 36 16.09 82.78 -19.08
CA ALA A 36 14.94 83.69 -19.17
C ALA A 36 14.52 84.26 -17.79
N CYS A 37 13.87 85.44 -17.76
CA CYS A 37 13.35 86.03 -16.51
C CYS A 37 12.04 85.39 -16.04
N GLY A 38 11.25 84.85 -16.96
CA GLY A 38 10.01 84.11 -16.69
C GLY A 38 10.00 82.76 -17.39
N ASP A 39 8.94 81.98 -17.15
CA ASP A 39 8.72 80.69 -17.80
C ASP A 39 8.68 80.85 -19.33
N PRO A 40 9.68 80.31 -20.07
CA PRO A 40 9.77 80.43 -21.52
C PRO A 40 8.85 79.44 -22.26
N SER A 41 8.08 78.63 -21.53
CA SER A 41 7.16 77.64 -22.11
C SER A 41 6.20 78.25 -23.12
N THR A 42 6.03 77.55 -24.23
CA THR A 42 5.09 77.89 -25.30
C THR A 42 3.96 76.86 -25.35
N SER A 43 3.11 76.94 -26.38
CA SER A 43 2.10 75.91 -26.63
C SER A 43 2.69 74.58 -27.12
N THR A 44 3.97 74.55 -27.51
CA THR A 44 4.63 73.36 -28.06
C THR A 44 5.82 72.88 -27.23
N ASP A 45 6.48 73.78 -26.51
CA ASP A 45 7.68 73.47 -25.72
C ASP A 45 7.40 73.82 -24.26
N ARG A 46 7.64 72.90 -23.33
CA ARG A 46 7.58 73.15 -21.88
C ARG A 46 8.99 73.19 -21.32
N TYR A 47 9.15 73.91 -20.21
CA TYR A 47 10.43 74.04 -19.53
C TYR A 47 10.29 73.95 -18.01
N ALA A 48 11.24 73.28 -17.36
CA ALA A 48 11.38 73.17 -15.92
C ALA A 48 12.55 74.03 -15.38
N LEU A 49 12.51 74.31 -14.08
CA LEU A 49 13.56 75.07 -13.36
C LEU A 49 14.70 74.20 -12.83
N ASN A 50 14.65 72.90 -13.09
CA ASN A 50 15.62 71.89 -12.65
C ASN A 50 16.11 71.10 -13.87
N ALA A 51 17.22 70.39 -13.69
CA ALA A 51 17.87 69.56 -14.71
C ALA A 51 18.10 68.18 -14.10
N LEU A 52 17.00 67.52 -13.75
CA LEU A 52 17.02 66.29 -12.96
C LEU A 52 16.31 65.14 -13.67
N ASP A 53 15.76 65.38 -14.87
CA ASP A 53 15.10 64.35 -15.64
C ASP A 53 16.13 63.58 -16.45
N CYS A 54 16.33 62.30 -16.12
CA CYS A 54 17.25 61.41 -16.81
C CYS A 54 16.66 60.82 -18.11
N ASN A 55 15.36 60.92 -18.34
CA ASN A 55 14.70 60.58 -19.59
C ASN A 55 13.47 61.47 -19.90
N ASP A 56 13.75 62.68 -20.40
CA ASP A 56 12.78 63.74 -20.75
C ASP A 56 11.72 63.36 -21.82
N ALA A 57 11.76 62.13 -22.33
CA ALA A 57 10.76 61.61 -23.25
C ALA A 57 9.65 60.79 -22.54
N GLU A 58 9.83 60.42 -21.27
CA GLU A 58 8.98 59.49 -20.54
C GLU A 58 8.65 60.01 -19.13
N SER A 59 7.44 60.56 -18.96
CA SER A 59 6.99 61.23 -17.70
C SER A 59 6.97 60.36 -16.43
N ALA A 60 7.30 59.08 -16.57
CA ALA A 60 7.41 58.12 -15.48
C ALA A 60 8.86 58.02 -14.95
N ILE A 61 9.84 58.63 -15.62
CA ILE A 61 11.26 58.57 -15.28
C ILE A 61 11.69 59.98 -14.86
N ASN A 62 11.64 60.23 -13.56
CA ASN A 62 12.03 61.50 -12.96
C ASN A 62 12.22 61.33 -11.43
N PRO A 63 12.86 62.30 -10.74
CA PRO A 63 13.11 62.22 -9.29
C PRO A 63 11.93 62.15 -8.32
N ALA A 64 10.69 62.14 -8.80
CA ALA A 64 9.52 61.84 -7.98
C ALA A 64 8.79 60.55 -8.40
N ALA A 65 9.32 59.84 -9.40
CA ALA A 65 8.88 58.50 -9.74
C ALA A 65 9.12 57.54 -8.58
N THR A 66 8.46 56.39 -8.66
CA THR A 66 8.74 55.26 -7.79
C THR A 66 9.56 54.29 -8.61
N GLU A 67 10.72 53.92 -8.10
CA GLU A 67 11.53 52.87 -8.67
C GLU A 67 10.75 51.54 -8.63
N ILE A 68 10.65 50.86 -9.76
CA ILE A 68 9.90 49.61 -9.91
C ILE A 68 10.80 48.54 -10.52
N CYS A 69 10.51 47.28 -10.20
CA CYS A 69 11.18 46.17 -10.85
C CYS A 69 10.83 46.13 -12.34
N ASP A 70 11.83 46.28 -13.21
CA ASP A 70 11.66 46.12 -14.66
C ASP A 70 12.81 45.32 -15.31
N ALA A 71 12.58 44.78 -16.52
CA ALA A 71 13.59 43.94 -17.18
C ALA A 71 14.69 44.76 -17.90
N ALA A 72 14.63 46.08 -17.82
CA ALA A 72 15.51 47.01 -18.51
C ALA A 72 16.53 47.68 -17.58
N ASP A 73 16.48 47.43 -16.27
CA ASP A 73 17.27 48.12 -15.25
C ASP A 73 17.11 49.64 -15.37
N THR A 74 15.87 50.11 -15.53
CA THR A 74 15.58 51.54 -15.71
C THR A 74 15.59 52.24 -14.36
N ASP A 75 16.53 53.18 -14.16
CA ASP A 75 16.51 54.11 -13.03
C ASP A 75 15.36 55.11 -13.21
N GLU A 76 14.18 54.83 -12.63
CA GLU A 76 13.00 55.68 -12.77
C GLU A 76 13.10 56.94 -11.92
N ASP A 77 13.72 56.86 -10.74
CA ASP A 77 13.82 58.01 -9.83
C ASP A 77 15.09 58.87 -10.04
N CYS A 78 15.87 58.53 -11.06
CA CYS A 78 17.07 59.24 -11.51
C CYS A 78 18.10 59.45 -10.38
N ASP A 79 18.22 58.54 -9.42
CA ASP A 79 19.18 58.64 -8.33
C ASP A 79 20.55 57.99 -8.63
N GLY A 80 20.63 57.28 -9.76
CA GLY A 80 21.80 56.59 -10.28
C GLY A 80 21.90 55.12 -9.88
N LEU A 81 20.86 54.57 -9.27
CA LEU A 81 20.68 53.14 -8.96
C LEU A 81 19.42 52.65 -9.67
N ALA A 82 19.32 51.35 -9.92
CA ALA A 82 18.12 50.75 -10.48
C ALA A 82 17.86 49.38 -9.83
N ASP A 83 16.59 48.98 -9.75
CA ASP A 83 16.16 47.64 -9.32
C ASP A 83 16.84 47.17 -8.01
N ASP A 84 17.47 45.99 -8.00
CA ASP A 84 18.12 45.40 -6.84
C ASP A 84 19.31 46.22 -6.32
N ALA A 85 19.84 47.15 -7.14
CA ALA A 85 20.87 48.08 -6.72
C ALA A 85 20.30 49.32 -6.01
N ASP A 86 19.00 49.63 -6.16
CA ASP A 86 18.32 50.75 -5.51
C ASP A 86 17.58 50.31 -4.21
N PRO A 87 17.98 50.81 -3.03
CA PRO A 87 17.24 50.61 -1.78
C PRO A 87 15.82 51.17 -1.73
N SER A 88 15.41 52.00 -2.71
CA SER A 88 14.11 52.66 -2.78
C SER A 88 13.05 51.89 -3.58
N VAL A 89 13.46 50.84 -4.31
CA VAL A 89 12.62 50.01 -5.19
C VAL A 89 11.34 49.49 -4.53
N ASP A 90 10.22 49.58 -5.25
CA ASP A 90 8.96 48.95 -4.89
C ASP A 90 8.98 47.46 -5.22
N THR A 91 9.50 46.66 -4.28
CA THR A 91 9.60 45.20 -4.43
C THR A 91 8.27 44.48 -4.65
N ALA A 92 7.12 45.14 -4.43
CA ALA A 92 5.82 44.57 -4.77
C ALA A 92 5.59 44.43 -6.29
N THR A 93 6.43 45.07 -7.11
CA THR A 93 6.44 44.95 -8.57
C THR A 93 7.36 43.84 -9.08
N GLY A 94 8.10 43.18 -8.18
CA GLY A 94 9.00 42.08 -8.52
C GLY A 94 8.28 40.83 -9.05
N SER A 95 9.07 39.95 -9.65
CA SER A 95 8.61 38.62 -10.05
C SER A 95 8.79 37.62 -8.90
N PRO A 96 7.91 36.64 -8.75
CA PRO A 96 8.08 35.59 -7.76
C PRO A 96 9.23 34.67 -8.16
N TRP A 97 10.04 34.31 -7.18
CA TRP A 97 11.07 33.28 -7.22
C TRP A 97 10.83 32.32 -6.06
N TYR A 98 10.96 31.03 -6.34
CA TYR A 98 10.56 29.97 -5.44
C TYR A 98 11.82 29.30 -4.87
N PRO A 99 11.95 29.15 -3.54
CA PRO A 99 13.07 28.45 -2.96
C PRO A 99 13.26 27.06 -3.56
N ASP A 100 14.51 26.72 -3.85
CA ASP A 100 14.98 25.39 -4.27
C ASP A 100 15.69 24.80 -3.04
N GLU A 101 14.99 23.92 -2.30
CA GLU A 101 15.43 23.46 -0.97
C GLU A 101 16.44 22.29 -1.02
N ASP A 102 16.46 21.52 -2.10
CA ASP A 102 17.32 20.35 -2.28
C ASP A 102 18.38 20.50 -3.40
N ASP A 103 18.45 21.68 -4.02
CA ASP A 103 19.39 22.10 -5.05
C ASP A 103 19.25 21.33 -6.39
N ASP A 104 18.03 20.96 -6.77
CA ASP A 104 17.75 20.21 -8.01
C ASP A 104 17.39 21.07 -9.22
N GLY A 105 17.14 22.37 -8.98
CA GLY A 105 16.81 23.37 -9.99
C GLY A 105 15.31 23.57 -10.22
N TYR A 106 14.45 23.03 -9.37
CA TYR A 106 13.02 23.33 -9.32
C TYR A 106 12.68 24.02 -8.00
N GLY A 107 11.63 24.84 -8.05
CA GLY A 107 11.22 25.62 -6.89
C GLY A 107 9.98 25.03 -6.24
N THR A 108 9.91 25.16 -4.93
CA THR A 108 8.81 24.64 -4.11
C THR A 108 7.43 25.05 -4.61
N ASP A 109 6.53 24.07 -4.76
CA ASP A 109 5.14 24.28 -5.13
C ASP A 109 4.25 24.81 -3.98
N ASP A 110 4.78 24.81 -2.76
CA ASP A 110 4.03 25.07 -1.53
C ASP A 110 4.02 26.56 -1.13
N SER A 111 4.81 27.38 -1.83
CA SER A 111 5.04 28.78 -1.51
C SER A 111 4.40 29.73 -2.53
N THR A 112 4.16 30.98 -2.12
CA THR A 112 3.74 32.03 -3.06
C THR A 112 4.90 32.66 -3.82
N GLY A 113 6.13 32.18 -3.59
CA GLY A 113 7.37 32.80 -4.03
C GLY A 113 7.72 34.07 -3.25
N ASP A 114 9.02 34.33 -3.16
CA ASP A 114 9.56 35.61 -2.70
C ASP A 114 9.75 36.54 -3.91
N LEU A 115 9.48 37.83 -3.74
CA LEU A 115 9.54 38.79 -4.84
C LEU A 115 10.94 39.38 -4.96
N PHE A 116 11.52 39.28 -6.16
CA PHE A 116 12.79 39.90 -6.54
C PHE A 116 12.63 40.63 -7.88
N CYS A 117 13.46 41.65 -8.11
CA CYS A 117 13.47 42.31 -9.42
C CYS A 117 14.20 41.42 -10.44
N ASP A 118 15.36 40.88 -10.07
CA ASP A 118 16.14 39.93 -10.85
C ASP A 118 16.23 38.53 -10.22
N ASP A 119 16.87 37.60 -10.92
CA ASP A 119 17.28 36.30 -10.43
C ASP A 119 18.14 36.43 -9.15
N PRO A 120 17.65 36.00 -7.97
CA PRO A 120 18.39 36.11 -6.71
C PRO A 120 19.59 35.14 -6.64
N GLY A 121 19.72 34.24 -7.61
CA GLY A 121 20.79 33.25 -7.73
C GLY A 121 20.49 31.94 -7.01
N THR A 122 21.55 31.23 -6.62
CA THR A 122 21.48 29.87 -6.08
C THR A 122 20.51 29.73 -4.89
N GLY A 123 19.67 28.70 -4.94
CA GLY A 123 18.64 28.40 -3.93
C GLY A 123 17.25 28.95 -4.28
N TYR A 124 17.04 29.40 -5.52
CA TYR A 124 15.74 29.77 -6.07
C TYR A 124 15.60 29.34 -7.53
N ASP A 125 14.37 29.05 -7.95
CA ASP A 125 13.98 28.89 -9.35
C ASP A 125 12.78 29.80 -9.71
N ALA A 126 12.56 30.00 -11.01
CA ALA A 126 11.47 30.80 -11.54
C ALA A 126 10.11 30.05 -11.58
N THR A 127 10.11 28.74 -11.34
CA THR A 127 8.95 27.86 -11.36
C THR A 127 8.62 27.28 -9.97
N ALA A 128 7.34 26.99 -9.75
CA ALA A 128 6.78 26.45 -8.50
C ALA A 128 6.11 25.12 -8.83
N ASP A 129 6.94 24.12 -9.06
CA ASP A 129 6.53 22.83 -9.61
C ASP A 129 7.31 21.64 -9.02
N ASP A 130 8.16 21.86 -8.02
CA ASP A 130 8.72 20.80 -7.19
C ASP A 130 7.68 20.30 -6.17
N CYS A 131 7.40 18.99 -6.20
CA CYS A 131 6.45 18.33 -5.32
C CYS A 131 7.09 17.62 -4.12
N ASP A 132 8.42 17.52 -4.05
CA ASP A 132 9.15 17.10 -2.84
C ASP A 132 10.47 17.85 -2.67
N ASP A 133 10.37 19.00 -2.00
CA ASP A 133 11.47 19.91 -1.62
C ASP A 133 12.63 19.26 -0.80
N ASN A 134 12.55 17.97 -0.46
CA ASN A 134 13.59 17.26 0.28
C ASN A 134 14.30 16.18 -0.55
N ASP A 135 13.89 15.94 -1.79
CA ASP A 135 14.43 14.88 -2.65
C ASP A 135 14.66 15.32 -4.10
N ALA A 136 15.91 15.68 -4.39
CA ALA A 136 16.36 16.15 -5.70
C ALA A 136 16.17 15.16 -6.88
N SER A 137 15.63 13.97 -6.61
CA SER A 137 15.22 13.01 -7.65
C SER A 137 13.73 13.06 -7.99
N VAL A 138 12.93 13.84 -7.27
CA VAL A 138 11.49 14.02 -7.43
C VAL A 138 11.23 15.45 -7.89
N ASN A 139 11.00 15.64 -9.19
CA ASN A 139 10.79 16.95 -9.80
C ASN A 139 10.24 16.81 -11.22
N PRO A 140 9.68 17.88 -11.83
CA PRO A 140 9.13 17.87 -13.19
C PRO A 140 10.07 17.40 -14.32
N GLY A 141 11.38 17.36 -14.07
CA GLY A 141 12.38 16.86 -15.01
C GLY A 141 12.79 15.40 -14.81
N ALA A 142 12.31 14.77 -13.74
CA ALA A 142 12.63 13.41 -13.38
C ALA A 142 12.03 12.41 -14.36
N THR A 143 12.38 11.14 -14.18
CA THR A 143 11.82 10.03 -14.96
C THR A 143 11.20 9.07 -13.98
N GLU A 144 9.89 8.85 -14.15
CA GLU A 144 9.12 7.84 -13.43
C GLU A 144 9.86 6.51 -13.28
N VAL A 145 9.96 6.03 -12.05
CA VAL A 145 10.40 4.70 -11.68
C VAL A 145 9.40 4.10 -10.72
N CYS A 146 9.17 2.79 -10.79
CA CYS A 146 8.25 2.15 -9.84
C CYS A 146 8.81 2.19 -8.40
N ASN A 147 8.33 3.10 -7.57
CA ASN A 147 8.81 3.33 -6.19
C ASN A 147 7.75 3.92 -5.21
N ASP A 148 6.47 3.99 -5.60
CA ASP A 148 5.36 4.61 -4.82
C ASP A 148 5.44 6.14 -4.66
N THR A 149 6.28 6.80 -5.46
CA THR A 149 6.43 8.26 -5.51
C THR A 149 6.11 8.77 -6.91
N ASP A 150 5.36 9.85 -7.05
CA ASP A 150 5.20 10.58 -8.32
C ASP A 150 6.51 11.34 -8.59
N ASP A 151 7.45 10.72 -9.32
CA ASP A 151 8.81 11.25 -9.46
C ASP A 151 8.82 12.50 -10.33
N ASP A 152 7.97 12.59 -11.35
CA ASP A 152 7.92 13.72 -12.29
C ASP A 152 6.87 14.80 -11.94
N CYS A 153 6.26 14.71 -10.76
CA CYS A 153 5.26 15.66 -10.25
C CYS A 153 4.08 15.88 -11.22
N ASP A 154 3.84 14.95 -12.16
CA ASP A 154 2.70 14.96 -13.05
C ASP A 154 1.85 13.69 -12.80
N PRO A 155 0.69 13.82 -12.12
CA PRO A 155 -0.14 12.67 -11.78
C PRO A 155 -0.81 12.00 -13.01
N THR A 156 -0.52 12.50 -14.23
CA THR A 156 -0.95 11.89 -15.49
C THR A 156 0.10 10.98 -16.13
N THR A 157 1.36 11.06 -15.71
CA THR A 157 2.48 10.20 -16.09
C THR A 157 2.60 9.04 -15.12
N GLY A 158 1.74 8.04 -15.29
CA GLY A 158 1.72 6.88 -14.38
C GLY A 158 2.86 5.88 -14.57
N GLN A 159 3.16 5.13 -13.51
CA GLN A 159 4.18 4.07 -13.42
C GLN A 159 3.72 2.71 -13.95
N ALA A 160 2.52 2.65 -14.55
CA ALA A 160 1.94 1.40 -15.04
C ALA A 160 2.87 0.68 -16.04
N GLY A 161 3.11 -0.60 -15.78
CA GLY A 161 3.98 -1.44 -16.58
C GLY A 161 5.48 -1.16 -16.36
N MET A 162 5.85 -0.52 -15.25
CA MET A 162 7.24 -0.36 -14.82
C MET A 162 7.58 -1.37 -13.71
N ALA A 163 8.83 -1.80 -13.68
CA ALA A 163 9.34 -2.68 -12.64
C ALA A 163 10.84 -2.42 -12.42
N GLN A 164 11.26 -2.42 -11.17
CA GLN A 164 12.62 -2.11 -10.77
C GLN A 164 13.06 -3.01 -9.61
N PHE A 165 14.34 -3.37 -9.57
CA PHE A 165 14.93 -3.97 -8.38
C PHE A 165 15.99 -3.05 -7.78
N VAL A 166 15.89 -2.76 -6.49
CA VAL A 166 16.87 -1.98 -5.71
C VAL A 166 17.59 -2.93 -4.77
N ASP A 167 18.88 -3.15 -4.98
CA ASP A 167 19.66 -4.04 -4.12
C ASP A 167 20.02 -3.39 -2.76
N SER A 168 20.54 -4.19 -1.83
CA SER A 168 21.02 -3.74 -0.51
C SER A 168 22.15 -2.69 -0.53
N SER A 169 22.73 -2.40 -1.69
CA SER A 169 23.69 -1.30 -1.89
C SER A 169 23.04 -0.03 -2.44
N ASN A 170 21.71 -0.02 -2.54
CA ASN A 170 20.87 1.03 -3.12
C ASN A 170 21.07 1.19 -4.64
N ALA A 171 21.53 0.13 -5.33
CA ALA A 171 21.67 0.15 -6.77
C ALA A 171 20.36 -0.27 -7.43
N ALA A 172 19.73 0.66 -8.15
CA ALA A 172 18.52 0.42 -8.92
C ALA A 172 18.84 -0.25 -10.28
N THR A 173 18.05 -1.26 -10.63
CA THR A 173 18.06 -1.95 -11.92
C THR A 173 16.67 -1.91 -12.53
N ASP A 174 16.54 -1.29 -13.71
CA ASP A 174 15.32 -1.32 -14.52
C ASP A 174 15.08 -2.76 -15.04
N LEU A 175 13.89 -3.30 -14.72
CA LEU A 175 13.44 -4.63 -15.09
C LEU A 175 12.23 -4.61 -16.04
N GLN A 176 11.79 -3.45 -16.52
CA GLN A 176 10.63 -3.33 -17.41
C GLN A 176 10.77 -4.22 -18.64
N ALA A 177 11.90 -4.15 -19.34
CA ALA A 177 12.15 -4.97 -20.53
C ALA A 177 12.26 -6.48 -20.21
N THR A 178 12.69 -6.84 -18.99
CA THR A 178 12.80 -8.22 -18.53
C THR A 178 11.42 -8.83 -18.38
N PHE A 179 10.51 -8.15 -17.68
CA PHE A 179 9.16 -8.65 -17.45
C PHE A 179 8.24 -8.49 -18.66
N ALA A 180 8.42 -7.44 -19.47
CA ALA A 180 7.69 -7.27 -20.74
C ALA A 180 8.00 -8.35 -21.80
N ALA A 181 9.05 -9.16 -21.60
CA ALA A 181 9.33 -10.32 -22.43
C ALA A 181 8.34 -11.48 -22.19
N GLY A 182 7.62 -11.45 -21.06
CA GLY A 182 6.60 -12.42 -20.69
C GLY A 182 5.38 -12.36 -21.60
N THR A 183 4.80 -13.52 -21.90
CA THR A 183 3.58 -13.66 -22.68
C THR A 183 2.71 -14.78 -22.08
N PRO A 184 1.41 -14.85 -22.42
CA PRO A 184 0.57 -15.97 -22.00
C PRO A 184 1.17 -17.34 -22.38
N SER A 185 1.93 -17.41 -23.47
CA SER A 185 2.53 -18.69 -23.93
C SER A 185 3.93 -18.98 -23.39
N SER A 186 4.54 -18.04 -22.65
CA SER A 186 5.90 -18.17 -22.13
C SER A 186 6.12 -17.11 -21.06
N LEU A 187 6.30 -17.54 -19.82
CA LEU A 187 6.63 -16.64 -18.72
C LEU A 187 8.03 -16.02 -18.91
N ALA A 188 8.17 -14.74 -18.58
CA ALA A 188 9.47 -14.17 -18.25
C ALA A 188 9.98 -14.82 -16.96
N SER A 189 11.29 -14.97 -16.81
CA SER A 189 11.87 -15.50 -15.58
C SER A 189 12.83 -14.48 -15.00
N TRP A 190 12.71 -14.23 -13.71
CA TRP A 190 13.62 -13.38 -12.95
C TRP A 190 14.02 -14.10 -11.67
N THR A 191 15.32 -14.09 -11.39
CA THR A 191 15.88 -14.67 -10.16
C THR A 191 16.65 -13.61 -9.41
N SER A 192 16.34 -13.41 -8.13
CA SER A 192 17.19 -12.61 -7.24
C SER A 192 18.25 -13.49 -6.60
N SER A 193 19.52 -13.05 -6.67
CA SER A 193 20.66 -13.65 -5.96
C SER A 193 21.35 -12.65 -5.03
N THR A 194 20.61 -11.62 -4.61
CA THR A 194 21.05 -10.53 -3.75
C THR A 194 19.86 -10.04 -2.94
N ASP A 195 20.12 -9.54 -1.74
CA ASP A 195 19.06 -8.95 -0.92
C ASP A 195 18.64 -7.58 -1.50
N GLY A 196 17.37 -7.22 -1.39
CA GLY A 196 16.83 -5.97 -1.92
C GLY A 196 15.31 -5.96 -2.06
N THR A 197 14.78 -4.98 -2.81
CA THR A 197 13.34 -4.79 -3.02
C THR A 197 13.04 -4.81 -4.51
N LEU A 198 12.11 -5.67 -4.92
CA LEU A 198 11.50 -5.68 -6.24
C LEU A 198 10.20 -4.87 -6.19
N TRP A 199 10.15 -3.81 -6.99
CA TRP A 199 8.97 -2.98 -7.21
C TRP A 199 8.32 -3.38 -8.54
N MET A 200 7.02 -3.62 -8.52
CA MET A 200 6.21 -3.98 -9.69
C MET A 200 4.95 -3.14 -9.71
N CYS A 201 4.83 -2.19 -10.63
CA CYS A 201 3.67 -1.32 -10.70
C CYS A 201 2.56 -1.95 -11.54
N GLU A 202 1.42 -1.26 -11.61
CA GLU A 202 0.18 -1.69 -12.26
C GLU A 202 0.48 -2.44 -13.57
N GLY A 203 -0.07 -3.64 -13.70
CA GLY A 203 0.09 -4.41 -14.92
C GLY A 203 -0.18 -5.89 -14.74
N THR A 204 -0.44 -6.57 -15.86
CA THR A 204 -0.46 -8.03 -15.90
C THR A 204 0.88 -8.56 -16.39
N TRP A 205 1.60 -9.19 -15.48
CA TRP A 205 2.96 -9.67 -15.65
C TRP A 205 2.95 -11.19 -15.81
N TYR A 206 3.21 -11.66 -17.03
CA TYR A 206 3.41 -13.08 -17.30
C TYR A 206 4.83 -13.48 -16.90
N ALA A 207 5.06 -13.65 -15.60
CA ALA A 207 6.40 -13.84 -15.04
C ALA A 207 6.44 -14.96 -14.00
N GLN A 208 7.62 -15.57 -13.88
CA GLN A 208 8.00 -16.44 -12.78
C GLN A 208 9.12 -15.77 -12.01
N LEU A 209 8.97 -15.70 -10.69
CA LEU A 209 9.93 -15.12 -9.76
C LEU A 209 10.60 -16.22 -8.95
N GLU A 210 11.92 -16.15 -8.82
CA GLU A 210 12.70 -17.06 -7.98
C GLU A 210 13.59 -16.27 -7.03
N ILE A 211 13.52 -16.55 -5.74
CA ILE A 211 14.46 -16.01 -4.75
C ILE A 211 15.46 -17.11 -4.40
N ALA A 212 16.74 -16.86 -4.66
CA ALA A 212 17.79 -17.83 -4.41
C ALA A 212 18.00 -18.08 -2.91
N THR A 213 18.73 -19.14 -2.58
CA THR A 213 18.91 -19.58 -1.19
C THR A 213 19.55 -18.52 -0.30
N ASN A 214 19.03 -18.38 0.93
CA ASN A 214 19.51 -17.44 1.96
C ASN A 214 19.54 -15.97 1.52
N HIS A 215 18.49 -15.52 0.84
CA HIS A 215 18.31 -14.12 0.46
C HIS A 215 17.06 -13.50 1.04
N THR A 216 17.16 -12.22 1.42
CA THR A 216 16.02 -11.43 1.91
C THR A 216 15.55 -10.49 0.81
N VAL A 217 14.33 -10.69 0.31
CA VAL A 217 13.79 -9.90 -0.80
C VAL A 217 12.36 -9.47 -0.52
N ASP A 218 12.11 -8.17 -0.60
CA ASP A 218 10.76 -7.62 -0.56
C ASP A 218 10.20 -7.54 -1.99
N ILE A 219 8.93 -7.89 -2.19
CA ILE A 219 8.24 -7.83 -3.49
C ILE A 219 6.98 -6.98 -3.34
N LEU A 220 6.98 -5.79 -3.93
CA LEU A 220 5.98 -4.75 -3.66
C LEU A 220 5.23 -4.37 -4.93
N GLY A 221 3.91 -4.39 -4.84
CA GLY A 221 2.96 -3.83 -5.80
C GLY A 221 2.30 -2.57 -5.23
N PRO A 222 2.92 -1.38 -5.36
CA PRO A 222 2.43 -0.16 -4.69
C PRO A 222 1.02 0.26 -5.13
N ASP A 223 0.63 -0.06 -6.37
CA ASP A 223 -0.72 0.19 -6.89
C ASP A 223 -1.81 -0.74 -6.31
N GLY A 224 -1.41 -1.75 -5.52
CA GLY A 224 -2.29 -2.69 -4.83
C GLY A 224 -2.66 -3.94 -5.65
N ALA A 225 -3.15 -4.96 -4.95
CA ALA A 225 -3.38 -6.29 -5.53
C ALA A 225 -4.38 -6.29 -6.69
N ALA A 226 -5.34 -5.37 -6.70
CA ALA A 226 -6.39 -5.32 -7.72
C ALA A 226 -5.87 -5.04 -9.15
N VAL A 227 -4.66 -4.49 -9.28
CA VAL A 227 -4.11 -4.06 -10.59
C VAL A 227 -2.68 -4.52 -10.85
N THR A 228 -1.94 -4.94 -9.82
CA THR A 228 -0.60 -5.54 -9.95
C THR A 228 -0.72 -7.07 -9.95
N ILE A 229 -0.69 -7.67 -11.15
CA ILE A 229 -1.05 -9.08 -11.34
C ILE A 229 0.16 -9.88 -11.84
N LEU A 230 0.57 -10.91 -11.12
CA LEU A 230 1.44 -11.98 -11.58
C LEU A 230 0.58 -13.14 -12.14
N ASP A 231 0.66 -13.36 -13.44
CA ASP A 231 -0.19 -14.33 -14.15
C ASP A 231 0.65 -15.51 -14.70
N GLY A 232 0.43 -16.70 -14.13
CA GLY A 232 1.11 -17.93 -14.54
C GLY A 232 0.59 -18.53 -15.85
N ASN A 233 -0.62 -18.15 -16.28
CA ASN A 233 -1.37 -18.70 -17.42
C ASN A 233 -1.29 -20.24 -17.53
N TYR A 234 -1.40 -20.90 -16.37
CA TYR A 234 -1.33 -22.34 -16.12
C TYR A 234 -0.05 -23.03 -16.64
N GLN A 235 1.10 -22.37 -16.51
CA GLN A 235 2.37 -22.91 -17.00
C GLN A 235 3.26 -23.55 -15.92
N ASP A 236 3.35 -22.93 -14.74
CA ASP A 236 4.22 -23.37 -13.63
C ASP A 236 3.79 -22.70 -12.31
N SER A 237 4.55 -22.93 -11.24
CA SER A 237 4.54 -22.07 -10.04
C SER A 237 5.01 -20.66 -10.40
N ILE A 238 4.33 -19.64 -9.85
CA ILE A 238 4.59 -18.23 -10.19
C ILE A 238 5.73 -17.66 -9.35
N VAL A 239 5.76 -17.99 -8.06
CA VAL A 239 6.81 -17.53 -7.13
C VAL A 239 7.45 -18.72 -6.42
N TYR A 240 8.77 -18.77 -6.43
CA TYR A 240 9.54 -19.84 -5.78
C TYR A 240 10.59 -19.26 -4.83
N LEU A 241 10.45 -19.58 -3.54
CA LEU A 241 11.36 -19.15 -2.48
C LEU A 241 12.22 -20.34 -2.05
N ASN A 242 13.51 -20.29 -2.38
CA ASN A 242 14.45 -21.38 -2.06
C ASN A 242 14.87 -21.38 -0.58
N GLU A 243 15.46 -22.49 -0.14
CA GLU A 243 16.02 -22.70 1.22
C GLU A 243 16.70 -21.45 1.81
N GLY A 244 16.18 -21.03 2.95
CA GLY A 244 16.69 -19.97 3.82
C GLY A 244 16.28 -18.56 3.40
N SER A 245 15.45 -18.40 2.37
CA SER A 245 14.98 -17.08 1.95
C SER A 245 13.94 -16.49 2.91
N ASP A 246 13.93 -15.17 3.01
CA ASP A 246 13.03 -14.39 3.85
C ASP A 246 12.36 -13.32 2.97
N VAL A 247 11.05 -13.40 2.80
CA VAL A 247 10.34 -12.57 1.83
C VAL A 247 9.12 -11.91 2.46
N TYR A 248 9.03 -10.60 2.30
CA TYR A 248 7.81 -9.84 2.46
C TYR A 248 7.22 -9.54 1.08
N MET A 249 5.90 -9.72 0.93
CA MET A 249 5.20 -9.45 -0.31
C MET A 249 3.93 -8.66 -0.03
N SER A 250 3.69 -7.60 -0.79
CA SER A 250 2.50 -6.76 -0.61
C SER A 250 1.91 -6.20 -1.88
N GLY A 251 0.57 -6.18 -1.97
CA GLY A 251 -0.15 -5.51 -3.05
C GLY A 251 -0.11 -6.23 -4.39
N LEU A 252 -0.15 -7.57 -4.41
CA LEU A 252 -0.13 -8.36 -5.64
C LEU A 252 -1.27 -9.39 -5.73
N THR A 253 -1.80 -9.56 -6.94
CA THR A 253 -2.56 -10.75 -7.32
C THR A 253 -1.63 -11.80 -7.93
N ILE A 254 -1.73 -13.05 -7.49
CA ILE A 254 -1.04 -14.22 -8.00
C ILE A 254 -2.09 -15.19 -8.54
N GLN A 255 -2.17 -15.31 -9.87
CA GLN A 255 -3.26 -16.04 -10.52
C GLN A 255 -2.82 -17.04 -11.58
N TYR A 256 -3.66 -18.05 -11.78
CA TYR A 256 -3.49 -19.03 -12.86
C TYR A 256 -2.15 -19.78 -12.81
N GLY A 257 -1.66 -20.08 -11.61
CA GLY A 257 -0.58 -21.03 -11.42
C GLY A 257 -0.98 -22.47 -11.77
N TYR A 258 -0.06 -23.26 -12.33
CA TYR A 258 -0.29 -24.71 -12.52
C TYR A 258 0.99 -25.49 -12.27
N ALA A 259 1.09 -26.16 -11.11
CA ALA A 259 2.33 -26.77 -10.68
C ALA A 259 2.15 -28.15 -10.04
N TYR A 260 3.29 -28.78 -9.70
CA TYR A 260 3.26 -29.95 -8.83
C TYR A 260 2.99 -29.56 -7.38
N GLY A 261 3.65 -28.52 -6.86
CA GLY A 261 3.39 -27.95 -5.54
C GLY A 261 3.23 -26.44 -5.66
N GLY A 262 2.29 -25.83 -4.93
CA GLY A 262 2.12 -24.38 -4.85
C GLY A 262 1.94 -23.72 -6.23
N GLY A 263 0.72 -23.76 -6.77
CA GLY A 263 0.44 -23.19 -8.09
C GLY A 263 0.81 -21.71 -8.15
N GLY A 264 0.45 -20.94 -7.12
CA GLY A 264 0.86 -19.56 -6.98
C GLY A 264 2.28 -19.46 -6.43
N LEU A 265 2.52 -19.99 -5.23
CA LEU A 265 3.75 -19.76 -4.48
C LEU A 265 4.26 -21.01 -3.75
N VAL A 266 5.57 -21.20 -3.76
CA VAL A 266 6.27 -22.26 -3.01
C VAL A 266 7.31 -21.65 -2.08
N VAL A 267 7.31 -22.07 -0.80
CA VAL A 267 8.34 -21.72 0.19
C VAL A 267 9.05 -22.98 0.67
N ASP A 268 10.36 -23.01 0.51
CA ASP A 268 11.24 -24.06 1.02
C ASP A 268 12.13 -23.49 2.13
N GLN A 269 11.94 -23.98 3.37
CA GLN A 269 12.79 -23.71 4.54
C GLN A 269 13.15 -22.23 4.74
N GLY A 270 12.20 -21.37 5.10
CA GLY A 270 12.47 -19.92 5.22
C GLY A 270 11.43 -19.17 6.03
N SER A 271 11.20 -17.92 5.66
CA SER A 271 10.04 -17.15 6.13
C SER A 271 9.35 -16.40 5.00
N PHE A 272 8.04 -16.33 5.10
CA PHE A 272 7.21 -15.55 4.20
C PHE A 272 6.18 -14.74 4.97
N THR A 273 6.08 -13.45 4.66
CA THR A 273 5.03 -12.56 5.14
C THR A 273 4.30 -11.96 3.94
N GLY A 274 2.97 -12.12 3.89
CA GLY A 274 2.12 -11.55 2.85
C GLY A 274 1.12 -10.55 3.43
N GLU A 275 0.93 -9.41 2.78
CA GLU A 275 -0.07 -8.39 3.13
C GLU A 275 -0.80 -7.91 1.87
N ASP A 276 -2.11 -7.71 1.90
CA ASP A 276 -2.88 -7.31 0.70
C ASP A 276 -2.52 -8.17 -0.54
N LEU A 277 -2.62 -9.49 -0.38
CA LEU A 277 -2.37 -10.44 -1.47
C LEU A 277 -3.66 -11.12 -1.91
N ILE A 278 -3.79 -11.35 -3.20
CA ILE A 278 -4.87 -12.15 -3.77
C ILE A 278 -4.26 -13.36 -4.47
N PHE A 279 -4.63 -14.55 -4.02
CA PHE A 279 -4.31 -15.80 -4.72
C PHE A 279 -5.56 -16.37 -5.34
N GLU A 280 -5.67 -16.33 -6.68
CA GLU A 280 -6.88 -16.78 -7.36
C GLU A 280 -6.66 -17.77 -8.51
N GLU A 281 -7.56 -18.74 -8.61
CA GLU A 281 -7.59 -19.74 -9.69
C GLU A 281 -6.25 -20.47 -9.92
N ASN A 282 -5.49 -20.68 -8.85
CA ASN A 282 -4.25 -21.45 -8.90
C ASN A 282 -4.54 -22.95 -8.70
N TYR A 283 -3.80 -23.78 -9.44
CA TYR A 283 -3.94 -25.23 -9.39
C TYR A 283 -2.60 -25.90 -9.07
N ALA A 284 -2.63 -26.89 -8.17
CA ALA A 284 -1.46 -27.72 -7.92
C ALA A 284 -1.82 -29.18 -7.63
N THR A 285 -0.81 -30.05 -7.69
CA THR A 285 -0.97 -31.40 -7.13
C THR A 285 -0.97 -31.35 -5.59
N TYR A 286 -0.19 -30.46 -4.98
CA TYR A 286 -0.15 -30.19 -3.54
C TYR A 286 -0.20 -28.67 -3.28
N GLY A 287 -1.13 -28.16 -2.48
CA GLY A 287 -1.18 -26.73 -2.17
C GLY A 287 -1.60 -25.90 -3.37
N GLY A 288 -2.90 -25.76 -3.63
CA GLY A 288 -3.42 -25.18 -4.87
C GLY A 288 -2.83 -23.79 -5.14
N ALA A 289 -3.00 -22.87 -4.18
CA ALA A 289 -2.36 -21.57 -4.22
C ALA A 289 -0.94 -21.59 -3.68
N PHE A 290 -0.76 -22.20 -2.51
CA PHE A 290 0.47 -22.06 -1.74
C PHE A 290 0.92 -23.39 -1.17
N LEU A 291 2.23 -23.66 -1.26
CA LEU A 291 2.88 -24.78 -0.60
C LEU A 291 4.08 -24.29 0.21
N THR A 292 4.16 -24.68 1.47
CA THR A 292 5.34 -24.46 2.31
C THR A 292 5.90 -25.76 2.86
N SER A 293 7.22 -25.82 2.99
CA SER A 293 7.97 -26.88 3.66
C SER A 293 8.90 -26.26 4.70
N ASP A 294 8.79 -26.65 5.98
CA ASP A 294 9.69 -26.19 7.06
C ASP A 294 9.86 -24.64 7.15
N ALA A 295 8.82 -23.85 6.82
CA ALA A 295 8.91 -22.38 6.81
C ALA A 295 7.89 -21.71 7.76
N ALA A 296 8.27 -20.55 8.31
CA ALA A 296 7.34 -19.68 9.03
C ALA A 296 6.54 -18.84 8.03
N VAL A 297 5.22 -18.82 8.14
CA VAL A 297 4.35 -18.17 7.16
C VAL A 297 3.31 -17.32 7.88
N SER A 298 3.18 -16.06 7.49
CA SER A 298 2.12 -15.17 7.99
C SER A 298 1.44 -14.41 6.86
N PHE A 299 0.12 -14.30 6.94
CA PHE A 299 -0.69 -13.49 6.05
C PHE A 299 -1.56 -12.50 6.83
N GLU A 300 -1.69 -11.29 6.30
CA GLU A 300 -2.57 -10.23 6.77
C GLU A 300 -3.37 -9.69 5.57
N ASP A 301 -4.65 -9.34 5.77
CA ASP A 301 -5.50 -8.68 4.77
C ASP A 301 -5.47 -9.36 3.39
N SER A 302 -5.43 -10.70 3.34
CA SER A 302 -5.19 -11.45 2.10
C SER A 302 -6.36 -12.38 1.73
N THR A 303 -6.55 -12.61 0.44
CA THR A 303 -7.63 -13.44 -0.11
C THR A 303 -7.08 -14.64 -0.89
N PHE A 304 -7.66 -15.82 -0.65
CA PHE A 304 -7.41 -17.05 -1.39
C PHE A 304 -8.73 -17.53 -1.98
N SER A 305 -8.91 -17.39 -3.30
CA SER A 305 -10.19 -17.68 -3.94
C SER A 305 -10.10 -18.64 -5.12
N ALA A 306 -11.02 -19.61 -5.18
CA ALA A 306 -11.16 -20.54 -6.30
C ALA A 306 -9.86 -21.31 -6.64
N ASN A 307 -8.99 -21.54 -5.66
CA ASN A 307 -7.81 -22.37 -5.85
C ASN A 307 -8.17 -23.85 -5.75
N ALA A 308 -7.39 -24.72 -6.39
CA ALA A 308 -7.69 -26.15 -6.46
C ALA A 308 -6.45 -27.02 -6.26
N ALA A 309 -6.60 -28.09 -5.46
CA ALA A 309 -5.53 -29.05 -5.19
C ALA A 309 -5.99 -30.49 -5.38
N TYR A 310 -5.11 -31.34 -5.90
CA TYR A 310 -5.38 -32.79 -5.96
C TYR A 310 -5.13 -33.48 -4.61
N TYR A 311 -4.12 -33.02 -3.88
CA TYR A 311 -3.76 -33.48 -2.54
C TYR A 311 -3.55 -32.27 -1.61
N GLY A 312 -4.10 -32.37 -0.40
CA GLY A 312 -4.09 -31.32 0.60
C GLY A 312 -4.75 -29.99 0.25
N GLY A 313 -4.35 -28.94 0.97
CA GLY A 313 -5.09 -27.68 1.07
C GLY A 313 -5.16 -26.93 -0.26
N ALA A 314 -6.35 -26.60 -0.74
CA ALA A 314 -6.46 -25.91 -2.03
C ALA A 314 -6.06 -24.44 -1.95
N GLY A 315 -6.34 -23.75 -0.84
CA GLY A 315 -5.70 -22.46 -0.53
C GLY A 315 -4.23 -22.66 -0.19
N LEU A 316 -3.94 -23.33 0.93
CA LEU A 316 -2.57 -23.57 1.38
C LEU A 316 -2.38 -24.96 1.97
N VAL A 317 -1.25 -25.57 1.64
CA VAL A 317 -0.72 -26.74 2.36
C VAL A 317 0.63 -26.39 3.01
N ALA A 318 0.79 -26.81 4.26
CA ALA A 318 2.07 -26.79 4.95
C ALA A 318 2.52 -28.21 5.25
N ASP A 319 3.68 -28.58 4.69
CA ASP A 319 4.35 -29.87 4.83
C ASP A 319 5.54 -29.74 5.80
N ASP A 320 5.71 -30.73 6.67
CA ASP A 320 6.89 -31.01 7.50
C ASP A 320 7.53 -29.78 8.17
N GLY A 321 7.07 -29.39 9.38
CA GLY A 321 7.83 -28.42 10.18
C GLY A 321 7.15 -27.85 11.43
N SER A 322 7.92 -27.76 12.53
CA SER A 322 7.51 -27.17 13.83
C SER A 322 7.33 -25.64 13.82
N HIS A 323 6.92 -25.08 12.68
CA HIS A 323 6.91 -23.65 12.41
C HIS A 323 5.52 -23.06 12.63
N LYS A 324 5.49 -21.74 12.79
CA LYS A 324 4.25 -21.00 13.00
C LYS A 324 3.65 -20.62 11.66
N VAL A 325 2.36 -20.91 11.50
CA VAL A 325 1.56 -20.42 10.39
C VAL A 325 0.46 -19.53 10.96
N SER A 326 0.33 -18.29 10.47
CA SER A 326 -0.69 -17.37 10.95
C SER A 326 -1.46 -16.66 9.84
N PHE A 327 -2.75 -16.45 10.05
CA PHE A 327 -3.63 -15.66 9.19
C PHE A 327 -4.40 -14.66 10.05
N SER A 328 -4.37 -13.38 9.67
CA SER A 328 -5.20 -12.31 10.25
C SER A 328 -5.98 -11.62 9.14
N ASP A 329 -7.26 -11.33 9.37
CA ASP A 329 -8.08 -10.53 8.45
C ASP A 329 -8.10 -11.10 7.01
N CYS A 330 -7.98 -12.42 6.89
CA CYS A 330 -7.92 -13.10 5.60
C CYS A 330 -9.29 -13.64 5.15
N THR A 331 -9.39 -14.01 3.87
CA THR A 331 -10.56 -14.70 3.31
C THR A 331 -10.14 -15.92 2.49
N PHE A 332 -10.76 -17.07 2.75
CA PHE A 332 -10.65 -18.29 1.95
C PHE A 332 -12.02 -18.57 1.32
N ASP A 333 -12.16 -18.35 0.01
CA ASP A 333 -13.44 -18.41 -0.71
C ASP A 333 -13.43 -19.45 -1.83
N GLY A 334 -14.27 -20.47 -1.74
CA GLY A 334 -14.51 -21.38 -2.86
C GLY A 334 -13.30 -22.23 -3.27
N ASN A 335 -12.40 -22.55 -2.33
CA ASN A 335 -11.24 -23.40 -2.62
C ASN A 335 -11.64 -24.90 -2.62
N ASP A 336 -11.13 -25.67 -3.59
CA ASP A 336 -11.57 -27.05 -3.91
C ASP A 336 -10.41 -28.05 -3.80
N SER A 337 -10.45 -28.91 -2.77
CA SER A 337 -9.50 -30.00 -2.56
C SER A 337 -10.12 -31.37 -2.86
N TYR A 338 -9.44 -32.16 -3.69
CA TYR A 338 -9.77 -33.58 -3.90
C TYR A 338 -9.30 -34.50 -2.76
N ASP A 339 -8.80 -33.93 -1.67
CA ASP A 339 -8.29 -34.61 -0.49
C ASP A 339 -8.82 -33.91 0.76
N ASN A 340 -7.95 -33.51 1.70
CA ASN A 340 -8.32 -32.82 2.93
C ASN A 340 -8.09 -31.31 2.83
N GLY A 341 -8.89 -30.53 3.56
CA GLY A 341 -8.72 -29.08 3.70
C GLY A 341 -9.11 -28.34 2.43
N GLY A 342 -10.36 -27.92 2.28
CA GLY A 342 -10.72 -27.10 1.12
C GLY A 342 -9.95 -25.78 1.12
N GLY A 343 -9.93 -25.08 2.25
CA GLY A 343 -9.09 -23.89 2.45
C GLY A 343 -7.66 -24.25 2.83
N LEU A 344 -7.48 -24.86 4.00
CA LEU A 344 -6.16 -25.08 4.62
C LEU A 344 -5.95 -26.55 5.01
N HIS A 345 -4.73 -27.05 4.78
CA HIS A 345 -4.31 -28.37 5.25
C HIS A 345 -2.95 -28.32 5.95
N PHE A 346 -2.91 -28.85 7.16
CA PHE A 346 -1.75 -28.91 8.04
C PHE A 346 -1.50 -30.34 8.54
N PHE A 347 -0.24 -30.75 8.54
CA PHE A 347 0.23 -32.02 9.10
C PHE A 347 1.63 -31.88 9.70
N ASP A 348 2.09 -32.90 10.44
CA ASP A 348 3.40 -32.94 11.11
C ASP A 348 3.61 -31.88 12.23
N SER A 349 2.58 -31.66 13.04
CA SER A 349 2.61 -30.88 14.29
C SER A 349 2.91 -29.35 14.19
N PRO A 350 2.29 -28.57 13.28
CA PRO A 350 2.43 -27.12 13.24
C PRO A 350 1.71 -26.40 14.39
N GLU A 351 2.09 -25.14 14.61
CA GLU A 351 1.33 -24.18 15.43
C GLU A 351 0.61 -23.22 14.47
N VAL A 352 -0.72 -23.38 14.35
CA VAL A 352 -1.57 -22.63 13.42
C VAL A 352 -2.41 -21.63 14.19
N MET A 353 -2.34 -20.36 13.80
CA MET A 353 -3.13 -19.27 14.36
C MET A 353 -4.01 -18.65 13.28
N VAL A 354 -5.31 -18.58 13.51
CA VAL A 354 -6.28 -18.01 12.57
C VAL A 354 -7.14 -17.03 13.33
N THR A 355 -7.04 -15.75 12.97
CA THR A 355 -7.73 -14.65 13.66
C THR A 355 -8.49 -13.79 12.67
N ASP A 356 -9.70 -13.36 13.05
CA ASP A 356 -10.51 -12.42 12.26
C ASP A 356 -10.64 -12.81 10.76
N THR A 357 -10.67 -14.12 10.48
CA THR A 357 -10.59 -14.68 9.12
C THR A 357 -11.89 -15.38 8.73
N THR A 358 -12.24 -15.32 7.45
CA THR A 358 -13.45 -15.94 6.90
C THR A 358 -13.11 -17.13 6.00
N PHE A 359 -13.80 -18.26 6.20
CA PHE A 359 -13.79 -19.43 5.33
C PHE A 359 -15.20 -19.62 4.77
N VAL A 360 -15.36 -19.41 3.46
CA VAL A 360 -16.66 -19.49 2.80
C VAL A 360 -16.63 -20.45 1.61
N ASP A 361 -17.65 -21.31 1.52
CA ASP A 361 -17.88 -22.20 0.38
C ASP A 361 -16.66 -23.08 -0.01
N ASN A 362 -15.77 -23.39 0.93
CA ASN A 362 -14.62 -24.27 0.66
C ASN A 362 -15.06 -25.74 0.67
N PHE A 363 -14.43 -26.55 -0.19
CA PHE A 363 -14.81 -27.94 -0.41
C PHE A 363 -13.62 -28.91 -0.27
N ALA A 364 -13.82 -29.99 0.49
CA ALA A 364 -12.90 -31.11 0.59
C ALA A 364 -13.61 -32.44 0.28
N VAL A 365 -13.02 -33.27 -0.59
CA VAL A 365 -13.56 -34.61 -0.89
C VAL A 365 -13.37 -35.60 0.26
N ASN A 366 -12.38 -35.39 1.12
CA ASN A 366 -12.20 -36.17 2.33
C ASN A 366 -12.67 -35.34 3.53
N ASP A 367 -11.77 -34.80 4.34
CA ASP A 367 -12.10 -34.22 5.63
C ASP A 367 -11.74 -32.71 5.69
N GLY A 368 -12.45 -31.95 6.52
CA GLY A 368 -12.14 -30.54 6.77
C GLY A 368 -12.47 -29.63 5.58
N GLY A 369 -13.74 -29.32 5.35
CA GLY A 369 -14.14 -28.47 4.21
C GLY A 369 -13.46 -27.09 4.22
N GLY A 370 -13.38 -26.44 5.38
CA GLY A 370 -12.59 -25.23 5.57
C GLY A 370 -11.13 -25.53 5.92
N ILE A 371 -10.90 -26.16 7.08
CA ILE A 371 -9.56 -26.46 7.61
C ILE A 371 -9.44 -27.93 7.98
N TYR A 372 -8.32 -28.55 7.63
CA TYR A 372 -7.90 -29.85 8.15
C TYR A 372 -6.55 -29.75 8.89
N VAL A 373 -6.49 -30.30 10.09
CA VAL A 373 -5.26 -30.48 10.88
C VAL A 373 -5.15 -31.94 11.36
N ASP A 374 -4.08 -32.65 10.97
CA ASP A 374 -3.87 -34.06 11.39
C ASP A 374 -3.17 -34.19 12.76
N GLU A 375 -2.19 -33.33 13.00
CA GLU A 375 -1.37 -33.30 14.21
C GLU A 375 -0.96 -31.84 14.43
N GLY A 376 -0.86 -31.36 15.68
CA GLY A 376 -0.40 -30.00 15.99
C GLY A 376 -1.33 -29.20 16.89
N THR A 377 -1.23 -27.86 16.83
CA THR A 377 -2.08 -26.96 17.61
C THR A 377 -2.80 -25.99 16.68
N LEU A 378 -4.12 -25.94 16.77
CA LEU A 378 -4.96 -24.99 16.04
C LEU A 378 -5.61 -23.99 16.99
N PHE A 379 -5.31 -22.71 16.80
CA PHE A 379 -5.97 -21.60 17.47
C PHE A 379 -6.83 -20.82 16.46
N VAL A 380 -8.14 -20.79 16.69
CA VAL A 380 -9.13 -20.06 15.89
C VAL A 380 -9.81 -19.05 16.81
N ASP A 381 -9.73 -17.78 16.47
CA ASP A 381 -10.34 -16.70 17.23
C ASP A 381 -11.07 -15.74 16.32
N SER A 382 -12.32 -15.41 16.65
CA SER A 382 -13.05 -14.34 15.99
C SER A 382 -13.26 -14.57 14.48
N CYS A 383 -13.35 -15.84 14.07
CA CYS A 383 -13.46 -16.25 12.67
C CYS A 383 -14.91 -16.58 12.26
N GLU A 384 -15.12 -16.77 10.96
CA GLU A 384 -16.39 -17.24 10.38
C GLU A 384 -16.15 -18.40 9.42
N PHE A 385 -16.92 -19.48 9.58
CA PHE A 385 -16.98 -20.64 8.69
C PHE A 385 -18.41 -20.74 8.16
N ASP A 386 -18.62 -20.38 6.89
CA ASP A 386 -19.93 -20.35 6.25
C ASP A 386 -19.98 -21.27 5.01
N GLY A 387 -20.92 -22.21 4.98
CA GLY A 387 -21.16 -23.03 3.79
C GLY A 387 -20.01 -23.97 3.38
N ASN A 388 -19.05 -24.25 4.27
CA ASN A 388 -17.96 -25.16 3.94
C ASN A 388 -18.45 -26.63 3.94
N LEU A 389 -17.93 -27.43 3.01
CA LEU A 389 -18.41 -28.78 2.73
C LEU A 389 -17.27 -29.81 2.75
N SER A 390 -17.49 -30.90 3.48
CA SER A 390 -16.68 -32.12 3.42
C SER A 390 -17.55 -33.31 3.03
N ASP A 391 -17.05 -34.16 2.12
CA ASP A 391 -17.73 -35.42 1.72
C ASP A 391 -17.62 -36.52 2.82
N HIS A 392 -16.77 -36.34 3.83
CA HIS A 392 -16.64 -37.20 5.02
C HIS A 392 -16.79 -36.38 6.32
N ASP A 393 -15.73 -36.13 7.08
CA ASP A 393 -15.80 -35.55 8.42
C ASP A 393 -15.38 -34.07 8.47
N GLY A 394 -16.06 -33.26 9.29
CA GLY A 394 -15.63 -31.88 9.57
C GLY A 394 -15.94 -30.89 8.44
N GLY A 395 -17.21 -30.51 8.27
CA GLY A 395 -17.61 -29.58 7.20
C GLY A 395 -16.90 -28.24 7.27
N GLY A 396 -16.87 -27.62 8.46
CA GLY A 396 -16.04 -26.43 8.73
C GLY A 396 -14.59 -26.80 9.03
N ILE A 397 -14.37 -27.52 10.13
CA ILE A 397 -13.03 -27.88 10.61
C ILE A 397 -12.96 -29.37 10.93
N TYR A 398 -11.89 -30.02 10.47
CA TYR A 398 -11.39 -31.27 11.04
C TYR A 398 -10.09 -30.99 11.79
N ALA A 399 -10.00 -31.43 13.05
CA ALA A 399 -8.76 -31.35 13.81
C ALA A 399 -8.52 -32.61 14.64
N ALA A 400 -7.29 -33.09 14.58
CA ALA A 400 -6.75 -34.08 15.49
C ALA A 400 -5.58 -33.42 16.25
N ASP A 401 -5.61 -33.50 17.59
CA ASP A 401 -4.72 -32.81 18.56
C ASP A 401 -5.31 -31.49 19.17
N ASP A 402 -4.48 -30.70 19.86
CA ASP A 402 -4.86 -29.52 20.63
C ASP A 402 -5.58 -28.46 19.78
N ILE A 403 -6.78 -28.05 20.21
CA ILE A 403 -7.56 -27.02 19.52
C ILE A 403 -8.15 -26.02 20.50
N SER A 404 -8.15 -24.76 20.11
CA SER A 404 -8.84 -23.67 20.80
C SER A 404 -9.65 -22.87 19.81
N ILE A 405 -10.97 -22.86 19.99
CA ILE A 405 -11.93 -22.07 19.23
C ILE A 405 -12.52 -21.02 20.16
N VAL A 406 -12.42 -19.76 19.79
CA VAL A 406 -12.92 -18.61 20.55
C VAL A 406 -13.72 -17.71 19.63
N ASP A 407 -14.90 -17.26 20.07
CA ASP A 407 -15.72 -16.25 19.39
C ASP A 407 -15.93 -16.48 17.87
N THR A 408 -16.07 -17.73 17.47
CA THR A 408 -16.14 -18.12 16.06
C THR A 408 -17.55 -18.51 15.64
N LEU A 409 -17.94 -18.18 14.41
CA LEU A 409 -19.22 -18.56 13.82
C LEU A 409 -19.07 -19.78 12.91
N PHE A 410 -19.93 -20.78 13.07
CA PHE A 410 -20.07 -21.92 12.18
C PHE A 410 -21.50 -21.96 11.64
N ILE A 411 -21.67 -21.58 10.38
CA ILE A 411 -22.95 -21.39 9.72
C ILE A 411 -23.05 -22.31 8.51
N ASP A 412 -24.14 -23.07 8.44
CA ASP A 412 -24.50 -23.86 7.25
C ASP A 412 -23.37 -24.77 6.70
N ASN A 413 -22.42 -25.21 7.54
CA ASN A 413 -21.36 -26.14 7.13
C ASN A 413 -21.90 -27.57 7.09
N GLU A 414 -21.41 -28.37 6.14
CA GLU A 414 -21.95 -29.71 5.86
C GLU A 414 -20.84 -30.78 5.83
N ALA A 415 -21.08 -31.90 6.52
CA ALA A 415 -20.23 -33.09 6.53
C ALA A 415 -21.03 -34.31 6.06
N GLY A 416 -20.45 -35.10 5.16
CA GLY A 416 -21.04 -36.33 4.63
C GLY A 416 -21.10 -37.50 5.62
N ASP A 417 -20.35 -37.43 6.72
CA ASP A 417 -20.36 -38.42 7.81
C ASP A 417 -20.61 -37.71 9.16
N ASP A 418 -19.57 -37.26 9.88
CA ASP A 418 -19.70 -36.67 11.22
C ASP A 418 -19.15 -35.22 11.29
N GLY A 419 -19.69 -34.39 12.20
CA GLY A 419 -19.09 -33.08 12.53
C GLY A 419 -19.33 -31.98 11.50
N GLY A 420 -20.60 -31.60 11.26
CA GLY A 420 -20.97 -30.59 10.26
C GLY A 420 -20.20 -29.27 10.42
N GLY A 421 -20.20 -28.70 11.63
CA GLY A 421 -19.34 -27.58 11.98
C GLY A 421 -17.90 -28.02 12.23
N VAL A 422 -17.69 -28.85 13.25
CA VAL A 422 -16.34 -29.26 13.70
C VAL A 422 -16.27 -30.76 14.00
N TYR A 423 -15.26 -31.43 13.49
CA TYR A 423 -14.88 -32.79 13.88
C TYR A 423 -13.56 -32.77 14.66
N LEU A 424 -13.57 -33.42 15.84
CA LEU A 424 -12.40 -33.49 16.72
C LEU A 424 -12.00 -34.93 17.01
N THR A 425 -10.72 -35.25 16.85
CA THR A 425 -10.10 -36.44 17.45
C THR A 425 -9.10 -36.04 18.53
N LEU A 426 -9.36 -36.47 19.76
CA LEU A 426 -8.47 -36.23 20.91
C LEU A 426 -7.86 -37.53 21.41
N GLY A 427 -6.54 -37.60 21.37
CA GLY A 427 -5.71 -38.60 22.00
C GLY A 427 -5.38 -38.27 23.45
N ARG A 428 -4.11 -38.43 23.81
CA ARG A 428 -3.67 -38.52 25.21
C ARG A 428 -2.99 -37.21 25.62
N PHE A 429 -3.57 -36.54 26.62
CA PHE A 429 -3.14 -35.21 27.12
C PHE A 429 -3.46 -34.04 26.19
N GLU A 430 -4.29 -34.29 25.18
CA GLU A 430 -4.76 -33.28 24.23
C GLU A 430 -6.00 -32.58 24.79
N THR A 431 -6.17 -31.31 24.47
CA THR A 431 -7.23 -30.44 24.99
C THR A 431 -7.92 -29.73 23.84
N ALA A 432 -9.25 -29.86 23.81
CA ALA A 432 -10.11 -29.00 23.00
C ALA A 432 -10.79 -27.97 23.91
N THR A 433 -10.68 -26.70 23.54
CA THR A 433 -11.45 -25.61 24.15
C THR A 433 -12.33 -24.98 23.09
N ILE A 434 -13.63 -24.87 23.37
CA ILE A 434 -14.57 -24.12 22.53
C ILE A 434 -15.24 -23.11 23.45
N SER A 435 -15.07 -21.82 23.16
CA SER A 435 -15.54 -20.80 24.08
C SER A 435 -16.02 -19.50 23.44
N GLY A 436 -16.83 -18.76 24.18
CA GLY A 436 -17.08 -17.34 23.95
C GLY A 436 -16.21 -16.49 24.86
N SER A 437 -15.81 -15.32 24.38
CA SER A 437 -15.37 -14.22 25.20
C SER A 437 -16.47 -13.15 25.23
N SER A 438 -16.86 -12.72 26.42
CA SER A 438 -17.85 -11.64 26.60
C SER A 438 -17.41 -10.26 26.05
N SER A 439 -16.36 -10.22 25.22
CA SER A 439 -15.70 -9.02 24.70
C SER A 439 -14.94 -9.30 23.38
N SER A 440 -15.64 -9.63 22.29
CA SER A 440 -15.02 -9.75 20.95
C SER A 440 -15.09 -8.46 20.13
N SER A 441 -14.10 -8.27 19.24
CA SER A 441 -14.00 -7.20 18.24
C SER A 441 -14.73 -7.52 16.92
N SER A 442 -14.97 -8.80 16.63
CA SER A 442 -15.53 -9.34 15.37
C SER A 442 -17.05 -9.40 15.30
N GLY A 443 -17.77 -9.02 16.36
CA GLY A 443 -19.24 -9.02 16.40
C GLY A 443 -19.88 -10.32 16.87
N ALA A 444 -19.14 -11.43 16.91
CA ALA A 444 -19.55 -12.68 17.56
C ALA A 444 -19.16 -12.64 19.05
N SER A 445 -20.05 -12.23 19.95
CA SER A 445 -19.76 -12.17 21.40
C SER A 445 -19.74 -13.54 22.10
N SER A 446 -19.73 -14.62 21.33
CA SER A 446 -19.80 -16.02 21.72
C SER A 446 -19.50 -16.89 20.50
N THR A 447 -18.96 -18.09 20.69
CA THR A 447 -18.93 -19.11 19.61
C THR A 447 -20.36 -19.59 19.30
N VAL A 448 -20.75 -19.63 18.02
CA VAL A 448 -22.11 -19.97 17.57
C VAL A 448 -22.08 -21.04 16.49
N PHE A 449 -22.98 -22.02 16.61
CA PHE A 449 -23.30 -23.01 15.57
C PHE A 449 -24.74 -22.83 15.12
N SER A 450 -24.98 -22.72 13.81
CA SER A 450 -26.32 -22.59 13.25
C SER A 450 -26.44 -23.19 11.86
N GLY A 451 -27.36 -24.14 11.69
CA GLY A 451 -27.73 -24.66 10.37
C GLY A 451 -26.72 -25.66 9.79
N ASN A 452 -25.75 -26.08 10.60
CA ASN A 452 -24.77 -27.08 10.19
C ASN A 452 -25.43 -28.46 10.02
N MET A 453 -24.89 -29.30 9.15
CA MET A 453 -25.45 -30.60 8.78
C MET A 453 -24.39 -31.70 8.84
N ALA A 454 -24.75 -32.85 9.42
CA ALA A 454 -23.98 -34.09 9.36
C ALA A 454 -24.92 -35.26 9.07
N ASP A 455 -24.53 -36.16 8.18
CA ASP A 455 -25.37 -37.31 7.78
C ASP A 455 -25.48 -38.37 8.89
N ASP A 456 -24.43 -38.55 9.71
CA ASP A 456 -24.38 -39.50 10.82
C ASP A 456 -24.52 -38.82 12.21
N ASN A 457 -23.53 -38.06 12.70
CA ASN A 457 -23.58 -37.45 14.04
C ASN A 457 -22.87 -36.10 14.16
N GLY A 458 -23.38 -35.23 15.04
CA GLY A 458 -22.71 -34.01 15.44
C GLY A 458 -22.81 -32.92 14.38
N GLU A 459 -24.02 -32.41 14.16
CA GLU A 459 -24.30 -31.28 13.28
C GLU A 459 -23.39 -30.08 13.64
N ALA A 460 -23.33 -29.72 14.93
CA ALA A 460 -22.41 -28.67 15.39
C ALA A 460 -21.00 -29.21 15.54
N VAL A 461 -20.84 -30.23 16.40
CA VAL A 461 -19.54 -30.75 16.77
C VAL A 461 -19.60 -32.26 17.00
N TYR A 462 -18.68 -32.98 16.37
CA TYR A 462 -18.41 -34.38 16.67
C TYR A 462 -17.07 -34.55 17.37
N ILE A 463 -17.01 -35.42 18.38
CA ILE A 463 -15.79 -35.60 19.18
C ILE A 463 -15.52 -37.07 19.44
N ARG A 464 -14.33 -37.52 19.06
CA ARG A 464 -13.81 -38.85 19.33
C ARG A 464 -12.62 -38.76 20.27
N ILE A 465 -12.74 -39.36 21.46
CA ILE A 465 -11.63 -39.44 22.42
C ILE A 465 -11.04 -40.85 22.41
N ALA A 466 -9.76 -40.99 22.08
CA ALA A 466 -9.09 -42.27 21.89
C ALA A 466 -9.09 -43.16 23.14
N ASP A 467 -9.11 -44.49 22.95
CA ASP A 467 -9.24 -45.50 24.01
C ASP A 467 -7.89 -45.88 24.69
N ASP A 468 -7.13 -44.91 25.21
CA ASP A 468 -5.84 -45.16 25.89
C ASP A 468 -5.92 -45.36 27.42
N TRP A 469 -5.41 -46.48 27.95
CA TRP A 469 -5.57 -46.91 29.36
C TRP A 469 -5.03 -45.95 30.48
N PHE A 470 -4.47 -44.78 30.16
CA PHE A 470 -3.96 -43.80 31.13
C PHE A 470 -4.13 -42.33 30.68
N ASN A 471 -5.21 -41.68 31.16
CA ASN A 471 -5.59 -40.25 31.00
C ASN A 471 -5.97 -39.82 29.58
N GLY A 472 -7.19 -39.31 29.40
CA GLY A 472 -7.78 -39.02 28.08
C GLY A 472 -7.74 -37.56 27.73
N GLY A 473 -8.10 -37.26 26.49
CA GLY A 473 -8.32 -35.89 26.06
C GLY A 473 -9.37 -35.20 26.93
N GLU A 474 -9.23 -33.88 27.03
CA GLU A 474 -10.13 -33.01 27.76
C GLU A 474 -10.88 -32.10 26.80
N LEU A 475 -12.20 -31.97 26.98
CA LEU A 475 -13.01 -31.00 26.27
C LEU A 475 -13.60 -30.00 27.27
N GLN A 476 -13.34 -28.72 27.00
CA GLN A 476 -13.88 -27.58 27.71
C GLN A 476 -14.79 -26.78 26.77
N VAL A 477 -16.04 -26.56 27.18
CA VAL A 477 -17.03 -25.79 26.41
C VAL A 477 -17.60 -24.71 27.31
N ASP A 478 -17.39 -23.43 27.02
CA ASP A 478 -17.91 -22.33 27.85
C ASP A 478 -18.46 -21.18 27.01
N ASP A 479 -19.69 -20.73 27.29
CA ASP A 479 -20.33 -19.63 26.54
C ASP A 479 -20.45 -19.89 25.02
N VAL A 480 -21.03 -21.05 24.66
CA VAL A 480 -21.26 -21.49 23.28
C VAL A 480 -22.76 -21.60 23.03
N ASP A 481 -23.24 -21.03 21.91
CA ASP A 481 -24.61 -21.21 21.41
C ASP A 481 -24.61 -22.27 20.30
N PHE A 482 -25.20 -23.44 20.58
CA PHE A 482 -25.32 -24.52 19.61
C PHE A 482 -26.57 -24.39 18.72
N GLY A 483 -27.44 -23.40 18.96
CA GLY A 483 -28.66 -23.24 18.17
C GLY A 483 -29.54 -24.50 18.15
N SER A 484 -29.85 -24.99 16.95
CA SER A 484 -30.54 -26.26 16.72
C SER A 484 -29.62 -27.48 16.63
N ASP A 485 -28.34 -27.22 16.45
CA ASP A 485 -27.36 -28.19 15.98
C ASP A 485 -26.84 -29.01 17.18
N ASP A 486 -26.59 -30.30 16.98
CA ASP A 486 -26.21 -31.20 18.05
C ASP A 486 -24.69 -31.35 18.25
N LEU A 487 -24.30 -31.53 19.52
CA LEU A 487 -22.97 -31.93 19.94
C LEU A 487 -23.01 -33.44 20.21
N TYR A 488 -22.17 -34.19 19.51
CA TYR A 488 -22.00 -35.63 19.71
C TYR A 488 -20.61 -35.95 20.24
N HIS A 489 -20.53 -36.82 21.25
CA HIS A 489 -19.26 -37.31 21.75
C HIS A 489 -19.20 -38.84 21.85
N ARG A 490 -18.09 -39.42 21.40
CA ARG A 490 -17.74 -40.82 21.60
C ARG A 490 -16.57 -40.91 22.57
N THR A 491 -16.89 -41.07 23.85
CA THR A 491 -15.90 -41.09 24.92
C THR A 491 -15.55 -42.51 25.38
N ALA A 492 -14.26 -42.76 25.61
CA ALA A 492 -13.80 -43.83 26.48
C ALA A 492 -14.27 -43.60 27.94
N SER A 493 -14.35 -44.67 28.75
CA SER A 493 -14.88 -44.63 30.14
C SER A 493 -14.14 -43.74 31.15
N TRP A 494 -13.12 -42.99 30.74
CA TRP A 494 -12.23 -42.17 31.57
C TRP A 494 -11.88 -40.82 30.93
N ALA A 495 -12.51 -40.47 29.80
CA ALA A 495 -12.46 -39.11 29.26
C ALA A 495 -13.34 -38.17 30.10
N SER A 496 -12.99 -36.88 30.14
CA SER A 496 -13.73 -35.87 30.89
C SER A 496 -14.33 -34.82 29.97
N PHE A 497 -15.64 -34.67 30.06
CA PHE A 497 -16.38 -33.54 29.52
C PHE A 497 -16.70 -32.55 30.64
N SER A 498 -16.24 -31.31 30.52
CA SER A 498 -16.49 -30.25 31.49
C SER A 498 -17.27 -29.11 30.86
N PRO A 499 -18.61 -29.16 30.90
CA PRO A 499 -19.42 -28.03 30.47
C PRO A 499 -19.22 -26.84 31.40
N GLY A 500 -18.94 -25.68 30.81
CA GLY A 500 -18.78 -24.39 31.45
C GLY A 500 -20.10 -23.86 32.02
N SER A 501 -20.00 -22.79 32.82
CA SER A 501 -21.13 -22.30 33.62
C SER A 501 -22.26 -21.66 32.80
N ALA A 502 -21.99 -21.34 31.53
CA ALA A 502 -22.92 -20.79 30.56
C ALA A 502 -23.33 -21.77 29.44
N ALA A 503 -22.78 -23.00 29.40
CA ALA A 503 -23.12 -23.98 28.37
C ALA A 503 -24.60 -24.39 28.47
N SER A 504 -25.42 -23.99 27.50
CA SER A 504 -26.85 -24.34 27.45
C SER A 504 -27.09 -25.48 26.46
N PHE A 505 -27.10 -26.72 26.96
CA PHE A 505 -27.45 -27.88 26.15
C PHE A 505 -28.97 -27.93 26.00
N THR A 506 -29.50 -27.36 24.92
CA THR A 506 -30.93 -27.49 24.60
C THR A 506 -31.16 -28.77 23.82
N CYS A 507 -31.26 -29.89 24.53
CA CYS A 507 -31.53 -31.18 23.92
C CYS A 507 -32.97 -31.22 23.36
N THR A 508 -33.14 -31.04 22.05
CA THR A 508 -34.46 -31.00 21.41
C THR A 508 -35.01 -32.40 21.09
N HIS A 509 -34.18 -33.45 21.18
CA HIS A 509 -34.58 -34.84 20.97
C HIS A 509 -34.29 -35.75 22.18
N TRP A 510 -35.35 -36.35 22.75
CA TRP A 510 -35.30 -37.14 24.00
C TRP A 510 -34.47 -38.44 23.96
N TYR A 511 -33.90 -38.83 22.81
CA TYR A 511 -33.25 -40.13 22.64
C TYR A 511 -31.71 -40.10 22.47
N ASN A 512 -31.10 -38.92 22.26
CA ASN A 512 -29.67 -38.82 21.95
C ASN A 512 -28.84 -38.03 22.98
N CYS A 513 -29.40 -37.66 24.12
CA CYS A 513 -28.61 -37.05 25.21
C CYS A 513 -27.92 -38.11 26.07
N TYR A 514 -26.73 -38.55 25.65
CA TYR A 514 -25.87 -39.47 26.42
C TYR A 514 -24.41 -39.02 26.48
#